data_AF-A0A2N9DUX3-F1
#
_entry.id   AF-A0A2N9DUX3-F1
#
_cell.length_a   1.000
_cell.length_b   1.000
_cell.length_c   1.000
_cell.angle_alpha   90.00
_cell.angle_beta   90.00
_cell.angle_gamma   90.00
#
_symmetry.space_group_name_H-M   'P 1'
#
loop_
_entity.id
_entity.type
_entity.pdbx_description
1 polymer ?
#
loop_
_entity_poly.entity_id
_entity_poly.type
_entity_poly.pdbx_seq_one_letter_code
_entity_poly.pdbx_strand_id
1 'polypeptide(L)'
;MKINEFKIKGFVPRDLVVKGDETDRLKKSGIEYVHQIYTKRNLIVMSEYYELIKGNIFFRELINIMRSSNSYSTKMVKVNVPRLLNKGGLFSFGFVSGTFYVPSLNGERPMLDAILSKARSMIKTIDNINNSSVISNQSTTNLMNIKNECIDYIFVDPPFGANLMYSELNSFSESWMQVFTKDTDEAIMNKHQCKGLLDYQKLMEQCFKELFRVLKSNRWITIEFSNSQASVWNSIREALERAGFVIANVSSLDKKQGSFKALTTTVAVKQDLVISAYKPQKQLRERFVNNRNDNNLLMWGFIDQHLEKLVLPKVENGEINISMERTPRILFDRLIAYFVQNGLSLPLSSADFQKELSMKYQLRDGMVFLEEQVIKFDKKRLLAKQFAQLDLFVSDENSAIEWLRQVLLKKPQSRQDLQPQFMKEIQHISKYEELPELDDLLAQNFLYYDGVETVPAQINSYLTKNYHDMRGLDNENYTLKERAKNRWYVPNPNQQADLEKLREKSLLREFNRYVEEINNSKKKLKVFRTEAIRVGFKKAWTDKNYQKIVSIGDRLPEKIIQEDDKLLMYYDNALMRVEM
;
A
#
# COMPACT_ATOMS: atom_id res chain seq x y z
N MET A 1 11.12 56.11 -17.31
CA MET A 1 11.21 55.77 -15.87
C MET A 1 11.94 54.44 -15.74
N LYS A 2 12.98 54.32 -14.90
CA LYS A 2 13.63 53.01 -14.69
C LYS A 2 12.71 52.14 -13.85
N ILE A 3 12.55 50.87 -14.23
CA ILE A 3 11.64 49.94 -13.51
C ILE A 3 11.99 49.83 -12.03
N ASN A 4 13.29 49.91 -11.70
CA ASN A 4 13.79 49.84 -10.33
C ASN A 4 13.41 51.04 -9.47
N GLU A 5 13.06 52.18 -10.07
CA GLU A 5 12.63 53.40 -9.37
C GLU A 5 11.11 53.51 -9.24
N PHE A 6 10.35 52.65 -9.96
CA PHE A 6 8.89 52.66 -9.88
C PHE A 6 8.41 52.28 -8.47
N LYS A 7 7.57 53.13 -7.88
CA LYS A 7 6.94 52.89 -6.58
C LYS A 7 5.56 52.27 -6.79
N ILE A 8 5.38 51.04 -6.32
CA ILE A 8 4.11 50.34 -6.39
C ILE A 8 3.17 50.94 -5.34
N LYS A 9 2.03 51.49 -5.79
CA LYS A 9 1.02 52.11 -4.92
C LYS A 9 -0.04 51.12 -4.44
N GLY A 10 -0.37 50.14 -5.28
CA GLY A 10 -1.38 49.12 -4.99
C GLY A 10 -0.89 48.06 -3.99
N PHE A 11 -1.80 47.14 -3.67
CA PHE A 11 -1.53 46.01 -2.80
C PHE A 11 -0.42 45.11 -3.37
N VAL A 12 0.45 44.66 -2.48
CA VAL A 12 1.52 43.71 -2.73
C VAL A 12 1.70 42.87 -1.47
N PRO A 13 1.77 41.53 -1.55
CA PRO A 13 1.93 40.69 -0.37
C PRO A 13 3.31 40.87 0.26
N ARG A 14 3.32 41.42 1.48
CA ARG A 14 4.54 41.61 2.30
C ARG A 14 4.61 40.61 3.45
N ASP A 15 3.84 39.54 3.37
CA ASP A 15 3.92 38.44 4.32
C ASP A 15 5.30 37.79 4.25
N LEU A 16 5.79 37.36 5.40
CA LEU A 16 6.98 36.52 5.48
C LEU A 16 6.69 35.17 4.83
N VAL A 17 7.67 34.66 4.10
CA VAL A 17 7.61 33.30 3.57
C VAL A 17 7.54 32.33 4.75
N VAL A 18 6.53 31.45 4.74
CA VAL A 18 6.31 30.45 5.80
C VAL A 18 7.55 29.58 6.01
N LYS A 19 7.78 29.10 7.22
CA LYS A 19 8.87 28.13 7.49
C LYS A 19 8.43 26.76 6.97
N GLY A 20 9.36 26.03 6.35
CA GLY A 20 9.01 24.80 5.66
C GLY A 20 10.17 24.21 4.87
N ASP A 21 10.04 22.93 4.52
CA ASP A 21 11.08 22.17 3.82
C ASP A 21 11.38 22.77 2.43
N GLU A 22 10.33 23.25 1.74
CA GLU A 22 10.46 23.83 0.40
C GLU A 22 10.73 25.33 0.44
N THR A 23 10.15 26.03 1.41
CA THR A 23 10.31 27.49 1.54
C THR A 23 11.65 27.91 2.13
N ASP A 24 12.30 27.07 2.95
CA ASP A 24 13.65 27.38 3.46
C ASP A 24 14.71 27.41 2.33
N ARG A 25 14.46 26.76 1.19
CA ARG A 25 15.30 26.88 -0.01
C ARG A 25 15.23 28.28 -0.64
N LEU A 26 14.10 28.96 -0.51
CA LEU A 26 13.92 30.31 -1.04
C LEU A 26 14.70 31.34 -0.24
N LYS A 27 14.81 31.16 1.07
CA LYS A 27 15.64 32.04 1.93
C LYS A 27 17.10 32.01 1.49
N LYS A 28 17.63 30.84 1.11
CA LYS A 28 18.98 30.72 0.52
C LYS A 28 19.15 31.49 -0.80
N SER A 29 18.04 31.78 -1.49
CA SER A 29 17.99 32.58 -2.71
C SER A 29 17.69 34.07 -2.45
N GLY A 30 17.73 34.52 -1.19
CA GLY A 30 17.47 35.90 -0.79
C GLY A 30 15.99 36.31 -0.84
N ILE A 31 15.07 35.34 -0.74
CA ILE A 31 13.62 35.58 -0.72
C ILE A 31 13.11 35.32 0.70
N GLU A 32 12.79 36.39 1.41
CA GLU A 32 12.24 36.41 2.77
C GLU A 32 10.74 36.77 2.78
N TYR A 33 10.31 37.58 1.81
CA TYR A 33 8.92 38.04 1.66
C TYR A 33 8.31 37.56 0.36
N VAL A 34 7.00 37.27 0.36
CA VAL A 34 6.30 36.70 -0.80
C VAL A 34 6.47 37.53 -2.07
N HIS A 35 6.37 38.86 -2.01
CA HIS A 35 6.56 39.71 -3.19
C HIS A 35 7.93 39.57 -3.86
N GLN A 36 8.96 39.14 -3.14
CA GLN A 36 10.31 39.01 -3.68
C GLN A 36 10.46 37.85 -4.66
N ILE A 37 9.49 36.91 -4.73
CA ILE A 37 9.51 35.82 -5.72
C ILE A 37 9.16 36.29 -7.13
N TYR A 38 8.61 37.49 -7.29
CA TYR A 38 8.24 38.06 -8.58
C TYR A 38 9.32 39.01 -9.07
N THR A 39 9.42 39.16 -10.39
CA THR A 39 10.18 40.28 -10.98
C THR A 39 9.45 41.58 -10.72
N LYS A 40 10.16 42.71 -10.67
CA LYS A 40 9.53 44.00 -10.37
C LYS A 40 8.48 44.40 -11.42
N ARG A 41 8.68 44.04 -12.70
CA ARG A 41 7.71 44.28 -13.77
C ARG A 41 6.41 43.52 -13.54
N ASN A 42 6.50 42.20 -13.32
CA ASN A 42 5.30 41.39 -13.08
C ASN A 42 4.62 41.79 -11.78
N LEU A 43 5.38 42.14 -10.74
CA LEU A 43 4.82 42.60 -9.47
C LEU A 43 4.00 43.89 -9.62
N ILE A 44 4.45 44.85 -10.43
CA ILE A 44 3.67 46.06 -10.76
C ILE A 44 2.35 45.67 -11.43
N VAL A 45 2.41 44.84 -12.47
CA VAL A 45 1.20 44.40 -13.20
C VAL A 45 0.22 43.67 -12.29
N MET A 46 0.72 42.78 -11.43
CA MET A 46 -0.10 42.04 -10.46
C MET A 46 -0.77 42.97 -9.45
N SER A 47 -0.02 43.96 -8.95
CA SER A 47 -0.54 44.94 -8.01
C SER A 47 -1.66 45.78 -8.61
N GLU A 48 -1.44 46.34 -9.81
CA GLU A 48 -2.47 47.11 -10.52
C GLU A 48 -3.68 46.23 -10.87
N TYR A 49 -3.46 45.00 -11.32
CA TYR A 49 -4.54 44.05 -11.59
C TYR A 49 -5.37 43.78 -10.32
N TYR A 50 -4.72 43.54 -9.19
CA TYR A 50 -5.38 43.32 -7.91
C TYR A 50 -6.26 44.51 -7.51
N GLU A 51 -5.74 45.73 -7.63
CA GLU A 51 -6.48 46.96 -7.31
C GLU A 51 -7.72 47.16 -8.21
N LEU A 52 -7.63 46.76 -9.48
CA LEU A 52 -8.77 46.81 -10.40
C LEU A 52 -9.87 45.81 -10.05
N ILE A 53 -9.52 44.64 -9.48
CA ILE A 53 -10.48 43.56 -9.24
C ILE A 53 -11.02 43.52 -7.82
N LYS A 54 -10.35 44.11 -6.81
CA LYS A 54 -10.69 43.96 -5.38
C LYS A 54 -12.13 44.32 -5.01
N GLY A 55 -12.77 45.22 -5.76
CA GLY A 55 -14.16 45.63 -5.57
C GLY A 55 -15.16 44.98 -6.54
N ASN A 56 -14.71 44.04 -7.38
CA ASN A 56 -15.54 43.41 -8.40
C ASN A 56 -16.33 42.23 -7.82
N ILE A 57 -17.58 42.05 -8.25
CA ILE A 57 -18.41 40.90 -7.85
C ILE A 57 -17.79 39.54 -8.22
N PHE A 58 -16.95 39.51 -9.26
CA PHE A 58 -16.21 38.34 -9.73
C PHE A 58 -14.76 38.30 -9.20
N PHE A 59 -14.48 38.95 -8.07
CA PHE A 59 -13.13 39.01 -7.50
C PHE A 59 -12.50 37.61 -7.38
N ARG A 60 -13.27 36.60 -6.97
CA ARG A 60 -12.79 35.22 -6.76
C ARG A 60 -12.37 34.54 -8.06
N GLU A 61 -13.10 34.75 -9.13
CA GLU A 61 -12.81 34.22 -10.47
C GLU A 61 -11.57 34.92 -11.04
N LEU A 62 -11.53 36.25 -10.93
CA LEU A 62 -10.45 37.09 -11.46
C LEU A 62 -9.13 36.87 -10.71
N ILE A 63 -9.15 36.78 -9.37
CA ILE A 63 -7.95 36.45 -8.60
C ILE A 63 -7.45 35.04 -8.91
N ASN A 64 -8.34 34.08 -9.22
CA ASN A 64 -7.96 32.74 -9.65
C ASN A 64 -7.33 32.71 -11.05
N ILE A 65 -7.73 33.60 -11.96
CA ILE A 65 -7.05 33.80 -13.25
C ILE A 65 -5.61 34.28 -13.01
N MET A 66 -5.41 35.25 -12.11
CA MET A 66 -4.08 35.72 -11.73
C MET A 66 -3.27 34.59 -11.10
N ARG A 67 -3.83 33.84 -10.14
CA ARG A 67 -3.19 32.68 -9.51
C ARG A 67 -2.72 31.66 -10.54
N SER A 68 -3.59 31.29 -11.48
CA SER A 68 -3.30 30.32 -12.55
C SER A 68 -2.23 30.81 -13.53
N SER A 69 -1.96 32.11 -13.55
CA SER A 69 -0.93 32.75 -14.38
C SER A 69 0.45 32.73 -13.71
N ASN A 70 0.52 32.57 -12.38
CA ASN A 70 1.77 32.58 -11.62
C ASN A 70 2.76 31.48 -12.01
N SER A 71 2.28 30.35 -12.55
CA SER A 71 3.12 29.25 -13.04
C SER A 71 4.18 29.69 -14.06
N TYR A 72 4.03 30.86 -14.68
CA TYR A 72 4.94 31.37 -15.70
C TYR A 72 5.49 32.77 -15.42
N SER A 73 5.13 33.39 -14.29
CA SER A 73 5.37 34.83 -14.06
C SER A 73 6.20 35.12 -12.81
N THR A 74 6.78 34.09 -12.19
CA THR A 74 7.67 34.18 -11.02
C THR A 74 9.14 34.05 -11.43
N LYS A 75 10.06 34.31 -10.51
CA LYS A 75 11.50 34.04 -10.67
C LYS A 75 11.83 32.54 -10.77
N MET A 76 10.88 31.64 -10.50
CA MET A 76 11.05 30.19 -10.57
C MET A 76 10.96 29.62 -12.00
N VAL A 77 10.68 30.48 -12.98
CA VAL A 77 10.55 30.06 -14.37
C VAL A 77 11.93 29.71 -14.93
N LYS A 78 12.17 28.41 -15.10
CA LYS A 78 13.35 27.83 -15.71
C LYS A 78 13.30 27.96 -17.23
N VAL A 79 14.45 28.29 -17.80
CA VAL A 79 14.70 28.23 -19.24
C VAL A 79 15.24 26.84 -19.60
N ASN A 80 14.54 26.14 -20.50
CA ASN A 80 15.02 24.91 -21.12
C ASN A 80 15.81 25.27 -22.39
N VAL A 81 17.13 25.41 -22.24
CA VAL A 81 18.03 25.89 -23.31
C VAL A 81 17.94 25.03 -24.58
N PRO A 82 17.99 23.68 -24.54
CA PRO A 82 17.83 22.87 -25.75
C PRO A 82 16.52 23.10 -26.50
N ARG A 83 15.39 23.28 -25.77
CA ARG A 83 14.10 23.57 -26.40
C ARG A 83 14.06 24.99 -26.97
N LEU A 84 14.66 25.95 -26.28
CA LEU A 84 14.73 27.34 -26.73
C LEU A 84 15.48 27.43 -28.06
N LEU A 85 16.60 26.73 -28.19
CA LEU A 85 17.43 26.73 -29.40
C LEU A 85 16.77 25.98 -30.58
N ASN A 86 16.10 24.85 -30.32
CA ASN A 86 15.58 24.01 -31.41
C ASN A 86 14.14 24.35 -31.86
N LYS A 87 13.27 24.75 -30.93
CA LYS A 87 11.83 24.96 -31.19
C LYS A 87 11.37 26.39 -30.92
N GLY A 88 12.13 27.14 -30.13
CA GLY A 88 11.75 28.47 -29.68
C GLY A 88 10.45 28.50 -28.86
N GLY A 89 9.98 29.71 -28.55
CA GLY A 89 8.66 29.95 -27.98
C GLY A 89 8.49 29.60 -26.49
N LEU A 90 7.28 29.90 -26.00
CA LEU A 90 6.88 29.83 -24.58
C LEU A 90 7.00 28.42 -23.95
N PHE A 91 6.98 27.36 -24.76
CA PHE A 91 7.15 25.97 -24.31
C PHE A 91 8.58 25.64 -23.82
N SER A 92 9.52 26.56 -24.07
CA SER A 92 10.88 26.50 -23.56
C SER A 92 11.01 27.03 -22.13
N PHE A 93 9.92 27.57 -21.57
CA PHE A 93 9.85 28.11 -20.22
C PHE A 93 8.91 27.26 -19.35
N GLY A 94 9.31 26.96 -18.12
CA GLY A 94 8.47 26.20 -17.19
C GLY A 94 9.04 26.22 -15.78
N PHE A 95 8.29 25.74 -14.81
CA PHE A 95 8.75 25.59 -13.42
C PHE A 95 8.95 24.11 -13.09
N VAL A 96 9.66 23.83 -12.00
CA VAL A 96 9.78 22.46 -11.48
C VAL A 96 8.57 22.18 -10.59
N SER A 97 7.76 21.19 -10.94
CA SER A 97 6.55 20.84 -10.19
C SER A 97 6.87 20.31 -8.80
N GLY A 98 6.05 20.67 -7.81
CA GLY A 98 6.11 20.14 -6.44
C GLY A 98 7.28 20.67 -5.60
N THR A 99 7.90 21.78 -6.00
CA THR A 99 9.02 22.39 -5.27
C THR A 99 9.11 23.89 -5.56
N PHE A 100 9.65 24.66 -4.61
CA PHE A 100 10.00 26.05 -4.83
C PHE A 100 11.47 26.20 -5.22
N TYR A 101 11.72 26.02 -6.51
CA TYR A 101 13.06 26.10 -7.08
C TYR A 101 13.26 27.38 -7.90
N VAL A 102 14.25 28.20 -7.50
CA VAL A 102 14.71 29.35 -8.27
C VAL A 102 15.93 28.91 -9.12
N PRO A 103 15.79 28.82 -10.45
CA PRO A 103 16.88 28.43 -11.33
C PRO A 103 17.92 29.56 -11.44
N SER A 104 19.18 29.19 -11.69
CA SER A 104 20.26 30.14 -11.99
C SER A 104 20.00 30.92 -13.29
N LEU A 105 19.43 30.24 -14.29
CA LEU A 105 18.92 30.85 -15.51
C LEU A 105 17.39 30.89 -15.45
N ASN A 106 16.87 32.07 -15.14
CA ASN A 106 15.44 32.33 -15.09
C ASN A 106 14.95 33.02 -16.37
N GLY A 107 13.74 32.69 -16.77
CA GLY A 107 12.98 33.42 -17.76
C GLY A 107 11.93 34.30 -17.09
N GLU A 108 11.40 35.27 -17.83
CA GLU A 108 10.26 36.06 -17.39
C GLU A 108 9.20 36.05 -18.48
N ARG A 109 8.02 35.51 -18.19
CA ARG A 109 6.84 35.71 -19.03
C ARG A 109 6.10 36.97 -18.55
N PRO A 110 5.64 37.86 -19.45
CA PRO A 110 4.79 38.97 -19.06
C PRO A 110 3.50 38.48 -18.40
N MET A 111 3.22 38.99 -17.20
CA MET A 111 2.03 38.60 -16.45
C MET A 111 0.73 38.93 -17.18
N LEU A 112 0.69 40.06 -17.89
CA LEU A 112 -0.49 40.48 -18.65
C LEU A 112 -0.90 39.46 -19.72
N ASP A 113 0.07 38.95 -20.48
CA ASP A 113 -0.17 37.92 -21.50
C ASP A 113 -0.65 36.61 -20.89
N ALA A 114 -0.11 36.25 -19.71
CA ALA A 114 -0.53 35.05 -18.99
C ALA A 114 -1.98 35.19 -18.48
N ILE A 115 -2.34 36.34 -17.89
CA ILE A 115 -3.71 36.64 -17.45
C ILE A 115 -4.68 36.59 -18.63
N LEU A 116 -4.37 37.26 -19.75
CA LEU A 116 -5.20 37.25 -20.95
C LEU A 116 -5.40 35.82 -21.49
N SER A 117 -4.33 35.04 -21.54
CA SER A 117 -4.39 33.64 -21.97
C SER A 117 -5.28 32.80 -21.05
N LYS A 118 -5.19 32.97 -19.73
CA LYS A 118 -5.98 32.22 -18.74
C LYS A 118 -7.44 32.67 -18.72
N ALA A 119 -7.71 33.96 -18.85
CA ALA A 119 -9.06 34.50 -18.95
C ALA A 119 -9.80 33.92 -20.17
N ARG A 120 -9.16 33.88 -21.35
CA ARG A 120 -9.74 33.25 -22.55
C ARG A 120 -10.04 31.77 -22.34
N SER A 121 -9.17 31.04 -21.62
CA SER A 121 -9.40 29.63 -21.31
C SER A 121 -10.59 29.43 -20.38
N MET A 122 -10.75 30.30 -19.37
CA MET A 122 -11.85 30.22 -18.42
C MET A 122 -13.20 30.54 -19.07
N ILE A 123 -13.26 31.58 -19.90
CA ILE A 123 -14.49 31.95 -20.63
C ILE A 123 -14.98 30.79 -21.50
N LYS A 124 -14.08 30.13 -22.24
CA LYS A 124 -14.41 28.96 -23.08
C LYS A 124 -14.99 27.77 -22.30
N THR A 125 -14.73 27.67 -21.00
CA THR A 125 -15.21 26.55 -20.17
C THR A 125 -16.55 26.83 -19.50
N ILE A 126 -16.94 28.10 -19.32
CA ILE A 126 -18.16 28.48 -18.59
C ILE A 126 -19.42 28.02 -19.33
N ASP A 127 -19.43 28.09 -20.66
CA ASP A 127 -20.62 27.78 -21.48
C ASP A 127 -20.99 26.28 -21.52
N ASN A 128 -20.11 25.40 -21.03
CA ASN A 128 -20.27 23.93 -21.12
C ASN A 128 -20.54 23.23 -19.77
N ILE A 129 -20.85 23.99 -18.71
CA ILE A 129 -21.02 23.42 -17.36
C ILE A 129 -22.43 22.85 -17.21
N ASN A 130 -22.57 21.52 -17.33
CA ASN A 130 -23.74 20.79 -16.85
C ASN A 130 -23.61 20.56 -15.34
N ASN A 131 -24.57 21.07 -14.55
CA ASN A 131 -24.56 21.06 -13.07
C ASN A 131 -24.87 19.69 -12.45
N SER A 132 -24.10 18.65 -12.76
CA SER A 132 -24.25 17.31 -12.16
C SER A 132 -23.21 17.00 -11.08
N SER A 133 -22.40 17.97 -10.65
CA SER A 133 -21.30 17.78 -9.71
C SER A 133 -21.34 18.77 -8.56
N VAL A 134 -21.01 18.30 -7.36
CA VAL A 134 -20.86 19.12 -6.15
C VAL A 134 -19.38 19.17 -5.81
N ILE A 135 -18.86 20.38 -5.62
CA ILE A 135 -17.46 20.62 -5.24
C ILE A 135 -17.46 21.23 -3.83
N SER A 136 -16.54 20.79 -2.98
CA SER A 136 -16.40 21.31 -1.62
C SER A 136 -14.93 21.39 -1.23
N ASN A 137 -14.60 22.36 -0.38
CA ASN A 137 -13.27 22.55 0.23
C ASN A 137 -13.25 22.05 1.69
N GLN A 138 -14.18 21.17 2.06
CA GLN A 138 -14.25 20.61 3.41
C GLN A 138 -13.13 19.62 3.67
N SER A 139 -12.66 19.57 4.91
CA SER A 139 -11.70 18.56 5.36
C SER A 139 -12.35 17.18 5.37
N THR A 140 -11.67 16.17 4.86
CA THR A 140 -12.12 14.77 4.96
C THR A 140 -12.13 14.27 6.41
N THR A 141 -11.41 14.92 7.33
CA THR A 141 -11.51 14.63 8.77
C THR A 141 -12.87 14.99 9.38
N ASN A 142 -13.70 15.77 8.68
CA ASN A 142 -15.03 16.14 9.12
C ASN A 142 -15.98 16.36 7.93
N LEU A 143 -16.81 15.35 7.64
CA LEU A 143 -17.82 15.37 6.59
C LEU A 143 -19.24 15.41 7.18
N MET A 144 -19.45 16.05 8.34
CA MET A 144 -20.74 16.05 9.05
C MET A 144 -21.92 16.61 8.24
N ASN A 145 -21.64 17.42 7.21
CA ASN A 145 -22.63 17.91 6.25
C ASN A 145 -23.14 16.81 5.28
N ILE A 146 -22.44 15.68 5.19
CA ILE A 146 -22.79 14.54 4.34
C ILE A 146 -23.46 13.48 5.22
N LYS A 147 -24.64 13.02 4.81
CA LYS A 147 -25.41 12.00 5.53
C LYS A 147 -24.67 10.65 5.57
N ASN A 148 -24.92 9.88 6.62
CA ASN A 148 -24.41 8.51 6.72
C ASN A 148 -24.93 7.66 5.55
N GLU A 149 -24.12 6.72 5.08
CA GLU A 149 -24.49 5.72 4.08
C GLU A 149 -25.22 6.30 2.84
N CYS A 150 -24.72 7.40 2.28
CA CYS A 150 -25.31 8.04 1.10
C CYS A 150 -24.47 7.88 -0.19
N ILE A 151 -23.19 7.55 -0.07
CA ILE A 151 -22.26 7.42 -1.21
C ILE A 151 -22.19 5.97 -1.69
N ASP A 152 -22.27 5.73 -3.01
CA ASP A 152 -22.22 4.39 -3.61
C ASP A 152 -20.79 3.89 -3.93
N TYR A 153 -19.84 4.81 -4.12
CA TYR A 153 -18.46 4.50 -4.43
C TYR A 153 -17.56 5.68 -4.07
N ILE A 154 -16.36 5.40 -3.56
CA ILE A 154 -15.37 6.43 -3.22
C ILE A 154 -14.06 6.12 -3.96
N PHE A 155 -13.45 7.15 -4.53
CA PHE A 155 -12.08 7.12 -5.04
C PHE A 155 -11.26 8.17 -4.30
N VAL A 156 -10.09 7.80 -3.79
CA VAL A 156 -9.22 8.68 -2.99
C VAL A 156 -7.79 8.61 -3.52
N ASP A 157 -7.19 9.78 -3.71
CA ASP A 157 -5.74 9.96 -3.91
C ASP A 157 -5.22 10.78 -2.73
N PRO A 158 -4.85 10.13 -1.60
CA PRO A 158 -4.43 10.80 -0.38
C PRO A 158 -2.97 11.26 -0.48
N PRO A 159 -2.53 12.22 0.37
CA PRO A 159 -1.12 12.57 0.47
C PRO A 159 -0.23 11.36 0.82
N PHE A 160 0.96 11.28 0.23
CA PHE A 160 1.89 10.15 0.42
C PHE A 160 2.97 10.45 1.47
N GLY A 161 2.59 10.70 2.72
CA GLY A 161 3.54 11.00 3.80
C GLY A 161 4.26 12.34 3.60
N ALA A 162 5.59 12.31 3.42
CA ALA A 162 6.43 13.51 3.28
C ALA A 162 6.69 13.95 1.82
N ASN A 163 5.91 13.47 0.84
CA ASN A 163 6.20 13.69 -0.57
C ASN A 163 5.98 15.16 -1.02
N LEU A 164 4.93 15.81 -0.53
CA LEU A 164 4.57 17.19 -0.84
C LEU A 164 4.00 17.85 0.42
N MET A 165 4.38 19.11 0.64
CA MET A 165 3.86 19.96 1.71
C MET A 165 2.89 20.97 1.09
N TYR A 166 1.59 20.64 1.04
CA TYR A 166 0.61 21.37 0.22
C TYR A 166 0.36 22.78 0.73
N SER A 167 0.25 22.94 2.05
CA SER A 167 0.11 24.26 2.70
C SER A 167 1.30 25.16 2.37
N GLU A 168 2.52 24.65 2.49
CA GLU A 168 3.74 25.39 2.10
C GLU A 168 3.69 25.80 0.63
N LEU A 169 3.37 24.86 -0.26
CA LEU A 169 3.33 25.08 -1.71
C LEU A 169 2.22 26.04 -2.16
N ASN A 170 1.17 26.21 -1.36
CA ASN A 170 0.06 27.12 -1.67
C ASN A 170 0.27 28.54 -1.12
N SER A 171 1.16 28.72 -0.13
CA SER A 171 1.36 29.96 0.64
C SER A 171 1.46 31.25 -0.18
N PHE A 172 2.13 31.27 -1.35
CA PHE A 172 2.25 32.50 -2.15
C PHE A 172 0.94 32.93 -2.80
N SER A 173 0.11 31.95 -3.17
CA SER A 173 -1.22 32.24 -3.71
C SER A 173 -2.13 32.75 -2.59
N GLU A 174 -2.03 32.15 -1.40
CA GLU A 174 -2.78 32.53 -0.20
C GLU A 174 -2.52 33.98 0.21
N SER A 175 -1.25 34.42 0.19
CA SER A 175 -0.87 35.81 0.42
C SER A 175 -1.51 36.80 -0.55
N TRP A 176 -1.68 36.44 -1.83
CA TRP A 176 -2.40 37.31 -2.76
C TRP A 176 -3.91 37.28 -2.53
N MET A 177 -4.47 36.12 -2.18
CA MET A 177 -5.92 35.96 -1.98
C MET A 177 -6.39 36.46 -0.60
N GLN A 178 -5.46 36.66 0.34
CA GLN A 178 -5.74 36.96 1.75
C GLN A 178 -6.61 35.87 2.41
N VAL A 179 -6.39 34.61 1.99
CA VAL A 179 -7.05 33.41 2.51
C VAL A 179 -5.97 32.40 2.81
N PHE A 180 -5.76 32.10 4.09
CA PHE A 180 -4.67 31.27 4.57
C PHE A 180 -5.16 29.89 5.03
N THR A 181 -4.44 28.84 4.66
CA THR A 181 -4.77 27.47 5.05
C THR A 181 -4.49 27.24 6.53
N LYS A 182 -5.42 26.59 7.22
CA LYS A 182 -5.17 26.01 8.54
C LYS A 182 -4.49 24.65 8.34
N ASP A 183 -3.19 24.59 8.57
CA ASP A 183 -2.34 23.43 8.27
C ASP A 183 -2.28 22.38 9.39
N THR A 184 -2.92 22.63 10.53
CA THR A 184 -2.90 21.71 11.69
C THR A 184 -3.36 20.30 11.33
N ASP A 185 -4.38 20.18 10.50
CA ASP A 185 -5.01 18.89 10.15
C ASP A 185 -4.58 18.41 8.74
N GLU A 186 -3.49 18.97 8.20
CA GLU A 186 -2.89 18.51 6.95
C GLU A 186 -2.30 17.10 7.14
N ALA A 187 -2.85 16.12 6.42
CA ALA A 187 -2.48 14.71 6.53
C ALA A 187 -1.15 14.41 5.80
N ILE A 188 -0.05 14.97 6.31
CA ILE A 188 1.32 14.79 5.79
C ILE A 188 2.30 14.51 6.93
N MET A 189 3.48 14.00 6.58
CA MET A 189 4.62 13.97 7.50
C MET A 189 5.49 15.19 7.26
N ASN A 190 5.69 16.03 8.26
CA ASN A 190 6.41 17.31 8.11
C ASN A 190 7.18 17.65 9.39
N LYS A 191 8.47 17.95 9.24
CA LYS A 191 9.36 18.25 10.37
C LYS A 191 9.06 19.59 11.03
N HIS A 192 8.68 20.60 10.24
CA HIS A 192 8.35 21.94 10.73
C HIS A 192 7.00 21.99 11.44
N GLN A 193 6.04 21.15 11.03
CA GLN A 193 4.76 20.94 11.72
C GLN A 193 4.86 19.92 12.87
N CYS A 194 6.04 19.33 13.12
CA CYS A 194 6.26 18.27 14.11
C CYS A 194 5.34 17.04 13.92
N LYS A 195 5.03 16.69 12.66
CA LYS A 195 4.18 15.53 12.32
C LYS A 195 5.04 14.35 11.84
N GLY A 196 5.05 13.28 12.63
CA GLY A 196 5.69 12.02 12.31
C GLY A 196 4.77 11.04 11.56
N LEU A 197 5.23 9.79 11.42
CA LEU A 197 4.47 8.72 10.78
C LEU A 197 3.16 8.41 11.53
N LEU A 198 3.21 8.40 12.87
CA LEU A 198 2.05 8.12 13.71
C LEU A 198 0.97 9.22 13.61
N ASP A 199 1.37 10.49 13.54
CA ASP A 199 0.44 11.61 13.36
C ASP A 199 -0.25 11.53 12.00
N TYR A 200 0.52 11.20 10.96
CA TYR A 200 0.00 10.94 9.62
C TYR A 200 -1.00 9.77 9.63
N GLN A 201 -0.65 8.65 10.27
CA GLN A 201 -1.55 7.48 10.40
C GLN A 201 -2.86 7.85 11.12
N LYS A 202 -2.80 8.61 12.22
CA LYS A 202 -3.97 9.07 12.96
C LYS A 202 -4.88 9.98 12.12
N LEU A 203 -4.30 10.92 11.36
CA LEU A 203 -5.07 11.79 10.47
C LEU A 203 -5.72 11.00 9.32
N MET A 204 -4.98 10.05 8.72
CA MET A 204 -5.52 9.16 7.70
C MET A 204 -6.65 8.28 8.26
N GLU A 205 -6.50 7.75 9.48
CA GLU A 205 -7.54 6.97 10.16
C GLU A 205 -8.82 7.80 10.37
N GLN A 206 -8.69 9.06 10.79
CA GLN A 206 -9.84 9.98 10.93
C GLN A 206 -10.55 10.22 9.60
N CYS A 207 -9.79 10.48 8.53
CA CYS A 207 -10.34 10.62 7.19
C CYS A 207 -11.09 9.35 6.76
N PHE A 208 -10.48 8.17 6.94
CA PHE A 208 -11.11 6.91 6.55
C PHE A 208 -12.34 6.58 7.39
N LYS A 209 -12.40 6.96 8.68
CA LYS A 209 -13.62 6.80 9.50
C LYS A 209 -14.78 7.62 8.95
N GLU A 210 -14.55 8.85 8.52
CA GLU A 210 -15.57 9.67 7.88
C GLU A 210 -16.00 9.10 6.53
N LEU A 211 -15.05 8.61 5.72
CA LEU A 211 -15.35 7.93 4.45
C LEU A 211 -16.16 6.63 4.68
N PHE A 212 -15.83 5.86 5.72
CA PHE A 212 -16.58 4.68 6.12
C PHE A 212 -18.01 5.02 6.56
N ARG A 213 -18.20 6.13 7.28
CA ARG A 213 -19.52 6.61 7.72
C ARG A 213 -20.41 6.97 6.53
N VAL A 214 -19.90 7.73 5.56
CA VAL A 214 -20.69 8.21 4.41
C VAL A 214 -20.89 7.14 3.32
N LEU A 215 -20.00 6.15 3.23
CA LEU A 215 -20.13 5.06 2.27
C LEU A 215 -21.29 4.12 2.64
N LYS A 216 -22.14 3.77 1.67
CA LYS A 216 -23.18 2.75 1.83
C LYS A 216 -22.58 1.41 2.22
N SER A 217 -23.31 0.64 3.02
CA SER A 217 -22.97 -0.75 3.32
C SER A 217 -22.73 -1.57 2.04
N ASN A 218 -21.77 -2.50 2.07
CA ASN A 218 -21.46 -3.39 0.95
C ASN A 218 -20.91 -2.68 -0.31
N ARG A 219 -20.38 -1.47 -0.19
CA ARG A 219 -19.81 -0.69 -1.32
C ARG A 219 -18.30 -0.57 -1.24
N TRP A 220 -17.71 -0.17 -2.38
CA TRP A 220 -16.28 -0.13 -2.60
C TRP A 220 -15.69 1.27 -2.40
N ILE A 221 -14.46 1.28 -1.94
CA ILE A 221 -13.54 2.41 -1.97
C ILE A 221 -12.26 1.98 -2.67
N THR A 222 -11.71 2.86 -3.50
CA THR A 222 -10.42 2.67 -4.16
C THR A 222 -9.47 3.78 -3.74
N ILE A 223 -8.25 3.40 -3.36
CA ILE A 223 -7.22 4.32 -2.90
C ILE A 223 -6.01 4.20 -3.83
N GLU A 224 -5.62 5.29 -4.49
CA GLU A 224 -4.31 5.38 -5.16
C GLU A 224 -3.23 5.60 -4.11
N PHE A 225 -2.09 4.94 -4.26
CA PHE A 225 -0.95 5.14 -3.39
C PHE A 225 0.38 4.97 -4.11
N SER A 226 1.29 5.93 -3.97
CA SER A 226 2.67 5.78 -4.45
C SER A 226 3.68 6.30 -3.43
N ASN A 227 4.26 5.38 -2.66
CA ASN A 227 5.41 5.64 -1.80
C ASN A 227 6.35 4.43 -1.78
N SER A 228 7.67 4.69 -1.77
CA SER A 228 8.71 3.66 -1.69
C SER A 228 8.93 3.12 -0.29
N GLN A 229 8.38 3.76 0.73
CA GLN A 229 8.54 3.37 2.12
C GLN A 229 7.41 2.41 2.54
N ALA A 230 7.79 1.18 2.89
CA ALA A 230 6.85 0.17 3.40
C ALA A 230 6.14 0.62 4.69
N SER A 231 6.80 1.44 5.52
CA SER A 231 6.19 2.03 6.72
C SER A 231 4.98 2.91 6.42
N VAL A 232 5.06 3.80 5.43
CA VAL A 232 3.94 4.67 5.03
C VAL A 232 2.79 3.85 4.44
N TRP A 233 3.13 2.81 3.67
CA TRP A 233 2.15 1.87 3.13
C TRP A 233 1.40 1.13 4.24
N ASN A 234 2.12 0.59 5.22
CA ASN A 234 1.51 -0.13 6.35
C ASN A 234 0.66 0.81 7.21
N SER A 235 1.08 2.06 7.42
CA SER A 235 0.26 3.06 8.11
C SER A 235 -1.08 3.34 7.41
N ILE A 236 -1.12 3.43 6.08
CA ILE A 236 -2.39 3.60 5.35
C ILE A 236 -3.25 2.34 5.45
N ARG A 237 -2.65 1.16 5.27
CA ARG A 237 -3.34 -0.12 5.39
C ARG A 237 -4.02 -0.24 6.74
N GLU A 238 -3.27 0.02 7.80
CA GLU A 238 -3.78 -0.05 9.15
C GLU A 238 -4.86 1.02 9.41
N ALA A 239 -4.68 2.24 8.92
CA ALA A 239 -5.70 3.29 9.03
C ALA A 239 -7.02 2.90 8.33
N LEU A 240 -6.96 2.24 7.16
CA LEU A 240 -8.12 1.71 6.45
C LEU A 240 -8.80 0.59 7.24
N GLU A 241 -8.01 -0.39 7.69
CA GLU A 241 -8.50 -1.51 8.48
C GLU A 241 -9.17 -0.98 9.73
N ARG A 242 -8.50 -0.18 10.57
CA ARG A 242 -9.07 0.43 11.79
C ARG A 242 -10.33 1.24 11.57
N ALA A 243 -10.48 1.92 10.43
CA ALA A 243 -11.72 2.61 10.07
C ALA A 243 -12.91 1.65 9.82
N GLY A 244 -12.64 0.37 9.58
CA GLY A 244 -13.61 -0.71 9.41
C GLY A 244 -13.65 -1.30 8.01
N PHE A 245 -12.78 -0.86 7.10
CA PHE A 245 -12.72 -1.38 5.74
C PHE A 245 -12.03 -2.75 5.69
N VAL A 246 -12.44 -3.57 4.73
CA VAL A 246 -11.76 -4.83 4.40
C VAL A 246 -11.05 -4.68 3.08
N ILE A 247 -9.73 -4.90 3.08
CA ILE A 247 -8.91 -4.82 1.88
C ILE A 247 -9.09 -6.09 1.07
N ALA A 248 -9.62 -5.97 -0.15
CA ALA A 248 -9.83 -7.10 -1.05
C ALA A 248 -8.59 -7.39 -1.89
N ASN A 249 -8.04 -6.37 -2.54
CA ASN A 249 -6.93 -6.51 -3.48
C ASN A 249 -6.02 -5.28 -3.42
N VAL A 250 -4.74 -5.51 -3.73
CA VAL A 250 -3.76 -4.48 -4.00
C VAL A 250 -3.18 -4.79 -5.38
N SER A 251 -3.34 -3.86 -6.31
CA SER A 251 -2.87 -4.01 -7.70
C SER A 251 -1.86 -2.91 -8.03
N SER A 252 -0.99 -3.16 -9.01
CA SER A 252 -0.09 -2.13 -9.52
C SER A 252 -0.68 -1.45 -10.76
N LEU A 253 -0.52 -0.14 -10.84
CA LEU A 253 -0.93 0.72 -11.94
C LEU A 253 0.32 1.17 -12.71
N ASP A 254 0.50 0.62 -13.92
CA ASP A 254 1.55 1.06 -14.83
C ASP A 254 1.11 2.35 -15.55
N LYS A 255 1.78 3.46 -15.21
CA LYS A 255 1.49 4.78 -15.79
C LYS A 255 1.88 4.92 -17.27
N LYS A 256 2.55 3.92 -17.88
CA LYS A 256 3.09 3.90 -19.26
C LYS A 256 4.11 5.01 -19.60
N GLN A 257 4.04 6.16 -18.94
CA GLN A 257 4.95 7.29 -19.06
C GLN A 257 5.48 7.68 -17.68
N GLY A 258 6.74 7.33 -17.40
CA GLY A 258 7.40 7.67 -16.13
C GLY A 258 7.66 9.17 -15.99
N SER A 259 7.56 9.69 -14.76
CA SER A 259 7.99 11.07 -14.45
C SER A 259 9.52 11.19 -14.53
N PHE A 260 10.03 12.40 -14.75
CA PHE A 260 11.48 12.65 -14.84
C PHE A 260 12.24 12.18 -13.58
N LYS A 261 11.62 12.23 -12.39
CA LYS A 261 12.19 11.71 -11.13
C LYS A 261 12.24 10.17 -11.06
N ALA A 262 11.30 9.48 -11.69
CA ALA A 262 11.29 8.01 -11.76
C ALA A 262 12.42 7.46 -12.65
N LEU A 263 12.91 8.26 -13.60
CA LEU A 263 14.00 7.87 -14.50
C LEU A 263 15.41 8.12 -13.92
N THR A 264 15.57 9.05 -12.98
CA THR A 264 16.89 9.45 -12.47
C THR A 264 17.26 8.85 -11.12
N THR A 265 16.34 8.18 -10.43
CA THR A 265 16.55 7.71 -9.05
C THR A 265 16.30 6.20 -8.96
N THR A 266 17.31 5.42 -8.57
CA THR A 266 17.26 3.95 -8.41
C THR A 266 16.26 3.45 -7.35
N VAL A 267 15.73 4.35 -6.52
CA VAL A 267 14.83 4.05 -5.38
C VAL A 267 13.37 4.46 -5.66
N ALA A 268 13.08 5.09 -6.81
CA ALA A 268 11.72 5.50 -7.13
C ALA A 268 10.84 4.27 -7.45
N VAL A 269 9.67 4.18 -6.80
CA VAL A 269 8.66 3.15 -7.10
C VAL A 269 8.28 3.26 -8.57
N LYS A 270 8.42 2.17 -9.32
CA LYS A 270 8.15 2.14 -10.76
C LYS A 270 6.66 2.02 -11.10
N GLN A 271 5.82 1.64 -10.14
CA GLN A 271 4.38 1.42 -10.33
C GLN A 271 3.60 1.92 -9.10
N ASP A 272 2.54 2.68 -9.33
CA ASP A 272 1.63 3.10 -8.27
C ASP A 272 0.82 1.91 -7.79
N LEU A 273 0.49 1.84 -6.51
CA LEU A 273 -0.38 0.82 -5.95
C LEU A 273 -1.82 1.33 -5.90
N VAL A 274 -2.76 0.46 -6.21
CA VAL A 274 -4.20 0.74 -6.12
C VAL A 274 -4.80 -0.26 -5.14
N ILE A 275 -5.28 0.27 -4.01
CA ILE A 275 -5.94 -0.52 -2.95
C ILE A 275 -7.43 -0.55 -3.25
N SER A 276 -7.97 -1.75 -3.43
CA SER A 276 -9.41 -1.97 -3.49
C SER A 276 -9.89 -2.50 -2.14
N ALA A 277 -10.70 -1.70 -1.44
CA ALA A 277 -11.28 -2.08 -0.16
C ALA A 277 -12.79 -1.87 -0.17
N TYR A 278 -13.51 -2.55 0.72
CA TYR A 278 -14.96 -2.42 0.82
C TYR A 278 -15.42 -2.26 2.26
N LYS A 279 -16.56 -1.59 2.41
CA LYS A 279 -17.30 -1.57 3.68
C LYS A 279 -18.09 -2.87 3.80
N PRO A 280 -17.88 -3.68 4.85
CA PRO A 280 -18.61 -4.94 5.06
C PRO A 280 -20.14 -4.76 5.01
N GLN A 281 -20.91 -5.82 4.81
CA GLN A 281 -22.37 -5.70 4.94
C GLN A 281 -22.75 -5.40 6.40
N LYS A 282 -23.77 -4.58 6.57
CA LYS A 282 -24.32 -4.21 7.89
C LYS A 282 -24.65 -5.43 8.74
N GLN A 283 -25.30 -6.44 8.16
CA GLN A 283 -25.63 -7.69 8.85
C GLN A 283 -24.41 -8.41 9.40
N LEU A 284 -23.30 -8.45 8.64
CA LEU A 284 -22.06 -9.06 9.12
C LEU A 284 -21.51 -8.28 10.33
N ARG A 285 -21.47 -6.95 10.24
CA ARG A 285 -21.00 -6.11 11.35
C ARG A 285 -21.85 -6.29 12.61
N GLU A 286 -23.18 -6.34 12.46
CA GLU A 286 -24.10 -6.58 13.57
C GLU A 286 -23.89 -7.95 14.21
N ARG A 287 -23.62 -9.01 13.42
CA ARG A 287 -23.25 -10.33 13.96
C ARG A 287 -21.96 -10.28 14.77
N PHE A 288 -20.93 -9.57 14.31
CA PHE A 288 -19.67 -9.42 15.06
C PHE A 288 -19.84 -8.68 16.40
N VAL A 289 -20.90 -7.88 16.55
CA VAL A 289 -21.27 -7.26 17.82
C VAL A 289 -22.10 -8.22 18.69
N ASN A 290 -23.11 -8.86 18.10
CA ASN A 290 -24.13 -9.61 18.84
C ASN A 290 -23.72 -11.06 19.17
N ASN A 291 -22.83 -11.67 18.38
CA ASN A 291 -22.47 -13.08 18.45
C ASN A 291 -20.99 -13.30 18.83
N ARG A 292 -20.42 -12.43 19.67
CA ARG A 292 -19.00 -12.49 20.08
C ARG A 292 -18.55 -13.82 20.72
N ASN A 293 -19.49 -14.66 21.14
CA ASN A 293 -19.21 -15.97 21.74
C ASN A 293 -19.15 -17.11 20.72
N ASP A 294 -19.57 -16.90 19.47
CA ASP A 294 -19.57 -17.91 18.41
C ASP A 294 -18.59 -17.53 17.29
N ASN A 295 -17.30 -17.76 17.57
CA ASN A 295 -16.24 -17.43 16.62
C ASN A 295 -16.34 -18.21 15.30
N ASN A 296 -16.92 -19.41 15.30
CA ASN A 296 -17.07 -20.22 14.09
C ASN A 296 -18.12 -19.63 13.14
N LEU A 297 -19.27 -19.21 13.68
CA LEU A 297 -20.30 -18.52 12.89
C LEU A 297 -19.75 -17.22 12.28
N LEU A 298 -19.01 -16.44 13.07
CA LEU A 298 -18.41 -15.17 12.63
C LEU A 298 -17.35 -15.39 11.54
N MET A 299 -16.50 -16.40 11.72
CA MET A 299 -15.42 -16.74 10.80
C MET A 299 -15.98 -17.06 9.42
N TRP A 300 -16.92 -17.99 9.37
CA TRP A 300 -17.49 -18.43 8.10
C TRP A 300 -18.37 -17.36 7.45
N GLY A 301 -19.12 -16.57 8.23
CA GLY A 301 -19.87 -15.44 7.71
C GLY A 301 -18.98 -14.37 7.06
N PHE A 302 -17.76 -14.17 7.59
CA PHE A 302 -16.77 -13.29 6.96
C PHE A 302 -16.25 -13.88 5.64
N ILE A 303 -15.88 -15.16 5.61
CA ILE A 303 -15.37 -15.82 4.39
C ILE A 303 -16.42 -15.81 3.28
N ASP A 304 -17.68 -16.10 3.60
CA ASP A 304 -18.80 -16.07 2.64
C ASP A 304 -18.92 -14.69 1.98
N GLN A 305 -18.98 -13.62 2.78
CA GLN A 305 -19.06 -12.25 2.26
C GLN A 305 -17.79 -11.84 1.50
N HIS A 306 -16.61 -12.23 1.98
CA HIS A 306 -15.35 -11.86 1.34
C HIS A 306 -15.25 -12.50 -0.05
N LEU A 307 -15.56 -13.79 -0.17
CA LEU A 307 -15.61 -14.49 -1.46
C LEU A 307 -16.66 -13.90 -2.41
N GLU A 308 -17.81 -13.43 -1.89
CA GLU A 308 -18.83 -12.71 -2.67
C GLU A 308 -18.24 -11.43 -3.29
N LYS A 309 -17.34 -10.74 -2.58
CA LYS A 309 -16.70 -9.50 -3.02
C LYS A 309 -15.56 -9.70 -4.01
N LEU A 310 -14.82 -10.78 -3.89
CA LEU A 310 -13.68 -11.01 -4.78
C LEU A 310 -14.14 -11.17 -6.23
N VAL A 311 -13.50 -10.44 -7.15
CA VAL A 311 -13.79 -10.58 -8.58
C VAL A 311 -13.42 -12.00 -9.04
N LEU A 312 -14.19 -12.56 -9.96
CA LEU A 312 -13.84 -13.84 -10.56
C LEU A 312 -12.63 -13.68 -11.48
N PRO A 313 -11.67 -14.63 -11.47
CA PRO A 313 -10.52 -14.63 -12.37
C PRO A 313 -10.92 -14.34 -13.82
N LYS A 314 -10.10 -13.53 -14.50
CA LYS A 314 -10.26 -13.23 -15.92
C LYS A 314 -9.45 -14.24 -16.74
N VAL A 315 -9.94 -14.49 -17.95
CA VAL A 315 -9.23 -15.24 -18.98
C VAL A 315 -8.77 -14.24 -20.02
N GLU A 316 -7.46 -14.09 -20.16
CA GLU A 316 -6.84 -13.19 -21.13
C GLU A 316 -5.90 -14.02 -22.01
N ASN A 317 -5.99 -13.87 -23.33
CA ASN A 317 -5.18 -14.61 -24.32
C ASN A 317 -5.22 -16.15 -24.20
N GLY A 318 -6.30 -16.71 -23.65
CA GLY A 318 -6.42 -18.15 -23.42
C GLY A 318 -5.67 -18.64 -22.18
N GLU A 319 -5.22 -17.73 -21.31
CA GLU A 319 -4.63 -18.04 -20.01
C GLU A 319 -5.49 -17.53 -18.85
N ILE A 320 -5.55 -18.31 -17.77
CA ILE A 320 -6.28 -17.93 -16.54
C ILE A 320 -5.32 -17.16 -15.63
N ASN A 321 -5.65 -15.90 -15.34
CA ASN A 321 -4.93 -15.12 -14.34
C ASN A 321 -5.41 -15.54 -12.94
N ILE A 322 -4.55 -16.25 -12.20
CA ILE A 322 -4.84 -16.70 -10.83
C ILE A 322 -5.10 -15.48 -9.94
N SER A 323 -6.22 -15.47 -9.23
CA SER A 323 -6.51 -14.46 -8.21
C SER A 323 -5.94 -14.96 -6.88
N MET A 324 -4.80 -14.38 -6.49
CA MET A 324 -4.11 -14.72 -5.24
C MET A 324 -5.01 -14.49 -4.01
N GLU A 325 -5.93 -13.55 -4.09
CA GLU A 325 -6.90 -13.18 -3.05
C GLU A 325 -7.85 -14.34 -2.71
N ARG A 326 -8.07 -15.26 -3.64
CA ARG A 326 -8.95 -16.43 -3.48
C ARG A 326 -8.20 -17.66 -2.96
N THR A 327 -6.90 -17.57 -2.69
CA THR A 327 -6.13 -18.70 -2.16
C THR A 327 -6.44 -18.90 -0.67
N PRO A 328 -6.45 -20.14 -0.17
CA PRO A 328 -6.72 -20.43 1.25
C PRO A 328 -5.87 -19.61 2.22
N ARG A 329 -4.60 -19.38 1.87
CA ARG A 329 -3.64 -18.61 2.66
C ARG A 329 -4.04 -17.14 2.79
N ILE A 330 -4.30 -16.47 1.67
CA ILE A 330 -4.66 -15.04 1.70
C ILE A 330 -6.03 -14.83 2.36
N LEU A 331 -6.97 -15.75 2.15
CA LEU A 331 -8.26 -15.75 2.85
C LEU A 331 -8.07 -15.85 4.37
N PHE A 332 -7.17 -16.71 4.84
CA PHE A 332 -6.84 -16.85 6.25
C PHE A 332 -6.17 -15.58 6.81
N ASP A 333 -5.24 -14.98 6.06
CA ASP A 333 -4.60 -13.73 6.47
C ASP A 333 -5.62 -12.57 6.61
N ARG A 334 -6.57 -12.44 5.66
CA ARG A 334 -7.65 -11.44 5.74
C ARG A 334 -8.59 -11.68 6.91
N LEU A 335 -8.87 -12.94 7.20
CA LEU A 335 -9.68 -13.35 8.34
C LEU A 335 -8.98 -13.02 9.67
N ILE A 336 -7.67 -13.29 9.79
CA ILE A 336 -6.88 -12.89 10.97
C ILE A 336 -6.98 -11.39 11.20
N ALA A 337 -6.68 -10.59 10.17
CA ALA A 337 -6.69 -9.13 10.28
C ALA A 337 -8.05 -8.62 10.78
N TYR A 338 -9.14 -9.12 10.20
CA TYR A 338 -10.49 -8.73 10.59
C TYR A 338 -10.84 -9.16 12.03
N PHE A 339 -10.44 -10.35 12.47
CA PHE A 339 -10.68 -10.83 13.83
C PHE A 339 -9.89 -10.04 14.88
N VAL A 340 -8.60 -9.83 14.64
CA VAL A 340 -7.70 -9.08 15.53
C VAL A 340 -8.22 -7.66 15.71
N GLN A 341 -8.59 -6.99 14.61
CA GLN A 341 -9.15 -5.65 14.64
C GLN A 341 -10.47 -5.57 15.43
N ASN A 342 -11.32 -6.61 15.35
CA ASN A 342 -12.54 -6.69 16.14
C ASN A 342 -12.32 -7.18 17.58
N GLY A 343 -11.06 -7.45 17.96
CA GLY A 343 -10.70 -7.86 19.31
C GLY A 343 -11.03 -9.31 19.63
N LEU A 344 -11.11 -10.15 18.61
CA LEU A 344 -11.45 -11.57 18.73
C LEU A 344 -10.22 -12.44 18.50
N SER A 345 -10.22 -13.63 19.09
CA SER A 345 -9.26 -14.69 18.79
C SER A 345 -9.87 -15.65 17.76
N LEU A 346 -9.04 -16.18 16.87
CA LEU A 346 -9.51 -17.20 15.94
C LEU A 346 -9.71 -18.54 16.65
N PRO A 347 -10.76 -19.30 16.28
CA PRO A 347 -11.04 -20.61 16.87
C PRO A 347 -10.17 -21.73 16.30
N LEU A 348 -9.59 -21.54 15.11
CA LEU A 348 -8.87 -22.57 14.36
C LEU A 348 -7.41 -22.21 14.09
N SER A 349 -6.57 -23.25 13.99
CA SER A 349 -5.22 -23.15 13.41
C SER A 349 -5.29 -22.95 11.89
N SER A 350 -4.16 -22.61 11.24
CA SER A 350 -4.14 -22.47 9.78
C SER A 350 -4.47 -23.78 9.07
N ALA A 351 -3.93 -24.90 9.55
CA ALA A 351 -4.21 -26.22 9.01
C ALA A 351 -5.68 -26.64 9.19
N ASP A 352 -6.25 -26.45 10.38
CA ASP A 352 -7.65 -26.79 10.63
C ASP A 352 -8.59 -25.93 9.77
N PHE A 353 -8.29 -24.64 9.64
CA PHE A 353 -9.01 -23.75 8.73
C PHE A 353 -8.97 -24.25 7.29
N GLN A 354 -7.79 -24.60 6.75
CA GLN A 354 -7.66 -25.09 5.37
C GLN A 354 -8.41 -26.41 5.17
N LYS A 355 -8.39 -27.30 6.16
CA LYS A 355 -9.14 -28.57 6.13
C LYS A 355 -10.63 -28.31 6.06
N GLU A 356 -11.19 -27.51 6.97
CA GLU A 356 -12.62 -27.19 6.97
C GLU A 356 -13.03 -26.40 5.72
N LEU A 357 -12.17 -25.48 5.25
CA LEU A 357 -12.38 -24.71 4.03
C LEU A 357 -12.55 -25.63 2.81
N SER A 358 -11.73 -26.68 2.72
CA SER A 358 -11.81 -27.66 1.62
C SER A 358 -13.06 -28.55 1.68
N MET A 359 -13.65 -28.72 2.86
CA MET A 359 -14.91 -29.46 3.03
C MET A 359 -16.12 -28.58 2.71
N LYS A 360 -16.05 -27.29 3.05
CA LYS A 360 -17.17 -26.35 2.89
C LYS A 360 -17.26 -25.70 1.51
N TYR A 361 -16.13 -25.47 0.85
CA TYR A 361 -16.07 -24.74 -0.42
C TYR A 361 -15.41 -25.57 -1.53
N GLN A 362 -15.70 -25.19 -2.76
CA GLN A 362 -15.13 -25.83 -3.94
C GLN A 362 -13.78 -25.21 -4.28
N LEU A 363 -12.75 -26.06 -4.33
CA LEU A 363 -11.42 -25.68 -4.79
C LEU A 363 -11.30 -25.92 -6.30
N ARG A 364 -10.81 -24.90 -7.03
CA ARG A 364 -10.44 -24.99 -8.44
C ARG A 364 -9.10 -24.30 -8.64
N ASP A 365 -8.14 -25.03 -9.17
CA ASP A 365 -6.81 -24.49 -9.51
C ASP A 365 -6.14 -23.73 -8.34
N GLY A 366 -6.28 -24.24 -7.12
CA GLY A 366 -5.73 -23.65 -5.89
C GLY A 366 -6.53 -22.46 -5.31
N MET A 367 -7.63 -22.07 -5.94
CA MET A 367 -8.51 -20.99 -5.50
C MET A 367 -9.83 -21.53 -4.94
N VAL A 368 -10.42 -20.76 -4.03
CA VAL A 368 -11.68 -21.09 -3.35
C VAL A 368 -12.85 -20.32 -3.96
N PHE A 369 -13.97 -21.01 -4.15
CA PHE A 369 -15.18 -20.47 -4.77
C PHE A 369 -16.43 -20.83 -3.98
N LEU A 370 -17.39 -19.90 -3.99
CA LEU A 370 -18.78 -20.20 -3.65
C LEU A 370 -19.39 -21.09 -4.72
N GLU A 371 -20.39 -21.90 -4.37
CA GLU A 371 -21.04 -22.82 -5.30
C GLU A 371 -21.57 -22.12 -6.56
N GLU A 372 -22.23 -20.97 -6.39
CA GLU A 372 -22.72 -20.13 -7.49
C GLU A 372 -21.62 -19.52 -8.38
N GLN A 373 -20.39 -19.42 -7.86
CA GLN A 373 -19.23 -18.89 -8.57
C GLN A 373 -18.54 -19.95 -9.41
N VAL A 374 -18.56 -21.22 -8.98
CA VAL A 374 -17.95 -22.35 -9.69
C VAL A 374 -18.49 -22.46 -11.11
N ILE A 375 -19.81 -22.41 -11.29
CA ILE A 375 -20.45 -22.52 -12.60
C ILE A 375 -19.98 -21.40 -13.55
N LYS A 376 -19.85 -20.17 -13.02
CA LYS A 376 -19.39 -19.01 -13.79
C LYS A 376 -17.91 -19.13 -14.14
N PHE A 377 -17.08 -19.64 -13.22
CA PHE A 377 -15.66 -19.83 -13.43
C PHE A 377 -15.37 -20.97 -14.41
N ASP A 378 -16.02 -22.13 -14.27
CA ASP A 378 -15.82 -23.29 -15.15
C ASP A 378 -16.19 -22.95 -16.61
N LYS A 379 -17.26 -22.16 -16.84
CA LYS A 379 -17.59 -21.62 -18.17
C LYS A 379 -16.46 -20.76 -18.76
N LYS A 380 -15.81 -19.93 -17.94
CA LYS A 380 -14.68 -19.11 -18.39
C LYS A 380 -13.45 -19.98 -18.64
N ARG A 381 -13.19 -20.96 -17.77
CA ARG A 381 -12.07 -21.90 -17.87
C ARG A 381 -12.09 -22.71 -19.17
N LEU A 382 -13.26 -23.10 -19.67
CA LEU A 382 -13.39 -23.81 -20.95
C LEU A 382 -12.84 -23.00 -22.16
N LEU A 383 -12.72 -21.67 -22.02
CA LEU A 383 -12.16 -20.80 -23.06
C LEU A 383 -10.63 -20.66 -22.97
N ALA A 384 -10.00 -21.17 -21.91
CA ALA A 384 -8.56 -21.07 -21.67
C ALA A 384 -7.83 -22.35 -22.13
N LYS A 385 -6.69 -22.20 -22.81
CA LYS A 385 -5.85 -23.30 -23.29
C LYS A 385 -4.64 -23.59 -22.38
N GLN A 386 -4.10 -22.62 -21.62
CA GLN A 386 -2.90 -22.77 -20.77
C GLN A 386 -2.91 -21.86 -19.52
N PHE A 387 -1.89 -21.94 -18.66
CA PHE A 387 -1.71 -21.12 -17.45
C PHE A 387 -0.55 -20.14 -17.62
N ALA A 388 -0.71 -18.89 -17.15
CA ALA A 388 0.38 -17.91 -17.05
C ALA A 388 1.34 -18.30 -15.91
N GLN A 389 2.66 -18.22 -16.17
CA GLN A 389 3.69 -18.52 -15.18
C GLN A 389 3.92 -17.28 -14.28
N LEU A 390 3.66 -17.40 -12.98
CA LEU A 390 3.93 -16.35 -11.99
C LEU A 390 5.43 -16.31 -11.63
N ASP A 391 6.06 -15.15 -11.77
CA ASP A 391 7.36 -14.85 -11.16
C ASP A 391 7.14 -14.45 -9.69
N LEU A 392 7.43 -15.37 -8.75
CA LEU A 392 7.35 -15.10 -7.31
C LEU A 392 8.67 -14.48 -6.84
N PHE A 393 8.62 -13.30 -6.24
CA PHE A 393 9.77 -12.66 -5.59
C PHE A 393 9.94 -13.18 -4.16
N VAL A 394 11.15 -13.61 -3.78
CA VAL A 394 11.48 -14.08 -2.42
C VAL A 394 12.10 -12.94 -1.62
N SER A 395 11.42 -12.51 -0.55
CA SER A 395 11.84 -11.38 0.29
C SER A 395 11.93 -11.70 1.79
N ASP A 396 11.30 -12.78 2.23
CA ASP A 396 11.22 -13.23 3.63
C ASP A 396 11.04 -14.75 3.72
N GLU A 397 11.02 -15.32 4.93
CA GLU A 397 10.83 -16.75 5.13
C GLU A 397 9.52 -17.28 4.51
N ASN A 398 8.46 -16.49 4.59
CA ASN A 398 7.13 -16.88 4.14
C ASN A 398 6.99 -16.96 2.61
N SER A 399 7.63 -16.05 1.89
CA SER A 399 7.74 -16.06 0.43
C SER A 399 8.74 -17.12 -0.05
N ALA A 400 9.81 -17.38 0.71
CA ALA A 400 10.75 -18.47 0.43
C ALA A 400 10.07 -19.85 0.50
N ILE A 401 9.23 -20.08 1.53
CA ILE A 401 8.44 -21.32 1.66
C ILE A 401 7.42 -21.44 0.52
N GLU A 402 6.76 -20.35 0.13
CA GLU A 402 5.80 -20.38 -0.98
C GLU A 402 6.49 -20.71 -2.31
N TRP A 403 7.66 -20.10 -2.56
CA TRP A 403 8.46 -20.40 -3.74
C TRP A 403 8.87 -21.88 -3.76
N LEU A 404 9.40 -22.41 -2.64
CA LEU A 404 9.74 -23.83 -2.50
C LEU A 404 8.52 -24.74 -2.76
N ARG A 405 7.35 -24.36 -2.26
CA ARG A 405 6.10 -25.09 -2.47
C ARG A 405 5.72 -25.13 -3.95
N GLN A 406 5.79 -24.02 -4.66
CA GLN A 406 5.48 -23.98 -6.10
C GLN A 406 6.47 -24.83 -6.92
N VAL A 407 7.75 -24.79 -6.56
CA VAL A 407 8.79 -25.61 -7.19
C VAL A 407 8.52 -27.11 -6.96
N LEU A 408 8.24 -27.50 -5.72
CA LEU A 408 8.00 -28.90 -5.34
C LEU A 408 6.66 -29.45 -5.83
N LEU A 409 5.62 -28.60 -5.96
CA LEU A 409 4.36 -28.97 -6.60
C LEU A 409 4.55 -29.34 -8.07
N LYS A 410 5.39 -28.59 -8.80
CA LYS A 410 5.71 -28.90 -10.21
C LYS A 410 6.58 -30.14 -10.33
N LYS A 411 7.61 -30.23 -9.48
CA LYS A 411 8.65 -31.27 -9.55
C LYS A 411 9.19 -31.59 -8.15
N PRO A 412 8.84 -32.76 -7.58
CA PRO A 412 9.56 -33.31 -6.44
C PRO A 412 11.02 -33.56 -6.80
N GLN A 413 11.96 -32.99 -6.05
CA GLN A 413 13.38 -32.99 -6.40
C GLN A 413 14.30 -33.03 -5.18
N SER A 414 15.58 -33.29 -5.44
CA SER A 414 16.58 -33.44 -4.38
C SER A 414 17.04 -32.08 -3.86
N ARG A 415 17.65 -32.09 -2.67
CA ARG A 415 18.33 -30.93 -2.09
C ARG A 415 19.42 -30.37 -3.02
N GLN A 416 20.15 -31.24 -3.69
CA GLN A 416 21.21 -30.85 -4.65
C GLN A 416 20.64 -30.07 -5.85
N ASP A 417 19.44 -30.42 -6.31
CA ASP A 417 18.77 -29.70 -7.40
C ASP A 417 18.14 -28.38 -6.96
N LEU A 418 17.69 -28.30 -5.70
CA LEU A 418 17.07 -27.10 -5.12
C LEU A 418 18.09 -26.02 -4.78
N GLN A 419 19.27 -26.39 -4.27
CA GLN A 419 20.25 -25.45 -3.73
C GLN A 419 20.62 -24.32 -4.72
N PRO A 420 20.99 -24.59 -5.98
CA PRO A 420 21.41 -23.52 -6.90
C PRO A 420 20.27 -22.56 -7.24
N GLN A 421 19.04 -23.08 -7.35
CA GLN A 421 17.84 -22.29 -7.62
C GLN A 421 17.49 -21.42 -6.41
N PHE A 422 17.54 -22.00 -5.21
CA PHE A 422 17.25 -21.28 -3.96
C PHE A 422 18.24 -20.13 -3.72
N MET A 423 19.54 -20.37 -3.91
CA MET A 423 20.59 -19.34 -3.76
C MET A 423 20.43 -18.16 -4.74
N LYS A 424 19.79 -18.39 -5.90
CA LYS A 424 19.51 -17.33 -6.88
C LYS A 424 18.39 -16.41 -6.40
N GLU A 425 17.36 -16.98 -5.78
CA GLU A 425 16.16 -16.23 -5.37
C GLU A 425 16.36 -15.45 -4.06
N ILE A 426 17.20 -15.94 -3.13
CA ILE A 426 17.41 -15.30 -1.83
C ILE A 426 18.39 -14.10 -1.83
N GLN A 427 18.86 -13.65 -2.99
CA GLN A 427 19.87 -12.58 -3.09
C GLN A 427 19.41 -11.21 -2.56
N HIS A 428 18.10 -11.03 -2.37
CA HIS A 428 17.48 -9.76 -1.99
C HIS A 428 16.90 -9.74 -0.56
N ILE A 429 17.32 -10.67 0.30
CA ILE A 429 16.83 -10.72 1.69
C ILE A 429 17.27 -9.50 2.51
N SER A 430 16.37 -9.05 3.37
CA SER A 430 16.58 -7.95 4.31
C SER A 430 17.72 -8.22 5.30
N LYS A 431 18.58 -7.22 5.55
CA LYS A 431 19.78 -7.34 6.41
C LYS A 431 19.51 -7.70 7.88
N TYR A 432 18.29 -7.57 8.35
CA TYR A 432 17.89 -7.87 9.73
C TYR A 432 17.27 -9.27 9.88
N GLU A 433 16.91 -9.91 8.76
CA GLU A 433 16.21 -11.19 8.74
C GLU A 433 17.21 -12.32 8.92
N GLU A 434 17.02 -13.12 9.97
CA GLU A 434 17.70 -14.39 10.14
C GLU A 434 16.92 -15.49 9.42
N LEU A 435 17.11 -15.60 8.09
CA LEU A 435 16.47 -16.64 7.31
C LEU A 435 17.08 -18.01 7.66
N PRO A 436 16.26 -19.04 7.99
CA PRO A 436 16.74 -20.40 8.17
C PRO A 436 17.42 -20.95 6.92
N GLU A 437 18.35 -21.88 7.10
CA GLU A 437 18.99 -22.55 5.95
C GLU A 437 17.98 -23.39 5.16
N LEU A 438 18.31 -23.70 3.89
CA LEU A 438 17.44 -24.50 3.03
C LEU A 438 17.04 -25.83 3.69
N ASP A 439 17.99 -26.48 4.36
CA ASP A 439 17.77 -27.76 5.01
C ASP A 439 16.77 -27.63 6.18
N ASP A 440 16.82 -26.53 6.93
CA ASP A 440 15.85 -26.22 7.98
C ASP A 440 14.46 -25.90 7.41
N LEU A 441 14.39 -25.10 6.33
CA LEU A 441 13.12 -24.78 5.67
C LEU A 441 12.44 -26.03 5.11
N LEU A 442 13.22 -26.92 4.51
CA LEU A 442 12.75 -28.20 3.99
C LEU A 442 12.23 -29.09 5.10
N ALA A 443 13.04 -29.29 6.15
CA ALA A 443 12.65 -30.13 7.30
C ALA A 443 11.42 -29.61 8.06
N GLN A 444 11.24 -28.28 8.14
CA GLN A 444 10.15 -27.68 8.89
C GLN A 444 8.83 -27.57 8.11
N ASN A 445 8.85 -27.65 6.77
CA ASN A 445 7.66 -27.34 5.94
C ASN A 445 7.33 -28.41 4.88
N PHE A 446 8.23 -29.35 4.61
CA PHE A 446 8.10 -30.33 3.53
C PHE A 446 8.41 -31.75 4.02
N LEU A 447 8.08 -32.75 3.20
CA LEU A 447 8.35 -34.15 3.50
C LEU A 447 9.50 -34.68 2.65
N TYR A 448 10.35 -35.50 3.29
CA TYR A 448 11.48 -36.16 2.67
C TYR A 448 11.18 -37.64 2.46
N TYR A 449 11.41 -38.15 1.26
CA TYR A 449 11.28 -39.58 0.98
C TYR A 449 12.65 -40.28 1.04
N ASP A 450 12.81 -41.16 2.02
CA ASP A 450 14.05 -41.88 2.34
C ASP A 450 14.21 -43.22 1.60
N GLY A 451 13.17 -43.67 0.90
CA GLY A 451 13.16 -44.93 0.15
C GLY A 451 12.67 -46.14 0.95
N VAL A 452 12.20 -45.98 2.19
CA VAL A 452 11.75 -47.09 3.03
C VAL A 452 10.27 -47.37 2.83
N GLU A 453 9.43 -46.36 3.00
CA GLU A 453 7.97 -46.49 2.91
C GLU A 453 7.47 -46.59 1.45
N THR A 454 6.15 -46.78 1.27
CA THR A 454 5.49 -46.67 -0.05
C THR A 454 5.83 -45.35 -0.73
N VAL A 455 6.03 -45.37 -2.06
CA VAL A 455 6.28 -44.14 -2.81
C VAL A 455 5.06 -43.21 -2.73
N PRO A 456 5.22 -41.95 -2.26
CA PRO A 456 4.12 -41.00 -2.17
C PRO A 456 3.46 -40.73 -3.54
N ALA A 457 2.14 -40.59 -3.55
CA ALA A 457 1.36 -40.40 -4.78
C ALA A 457 1.83 -39.21 -5.64
N GLN A 458 2.32 -38.12 -4.99
CA GLN A 458 2.88 -36.96 -5.68
C GLN A 458 4.16 -37.31 -6.44
N ILE A 459 5.07 -38.08 -5.82
CA ILE A 459 6.31 -38.53 -6.45
C ILE A 459 5.99 -39.53 -7.56
N ASN A 460 5.09 -40.48 -7.32
CA ASN A 460 4.69 -41.45 -8.33
C ASN A 460 4.05 -40.79 -9.57
N SER A 461 3.12 -39.85 -9.36
CA SER A 461 2.49 -39.10 -10.46
C SER A 461 3.51 -38.33 -11.31
N TYR A 462 4.52 -37.75 -10.66
CA TYR A 462 5.61 -37.07 -11.36
C TYR A 462 6.50 -38.05 -12.15
N LEU A 463 6.85 -39.20 -11.54
CA LEU A 463 7.73 -40.19 -12.15
C LEU A 463 7.08 -40.88 -13.36
N THR A 464 5.84 -41.36 -13.22
CA THR A 464 5.08 -42.04 -14.29
C THR A 464 4.79 -41.14 -15.50
N LYS A 465 4.59 -39.84 -15.25
CA LYS A 465 4.36 -38.85 -16.31
C LYS A 465 5.61 -38.60 -17.15
N ASN A 466 6.77 -38.47 -16.50
CA ASN A 466 8.02 -38.04 -17.14
C ASN A 466 8.94 -39.19 -17.56
N TYR A 467 8.75 -40.40 -17.02
CA TYR A 467 9.61 -41.56 -17.27
C TYR A 467 8.77 -42.76 -17.72
N HIS A 468 8.98 -43.20 -18.96
CA HIS A 468 8.20 -44.27 -19.59
C HIS A 468 8.38 -45.64 -18.89
N ASP A 469 9.59 -45.88 -18.36
CA ASP A 469 10.01 -47.06 -17.60
C ASP A 469 9.36 -47.16 -16.22
N MET A 470 8.73 -46.09 -15.74
CA MET A 470 8.09 -46.04 -14.42
C MET A 470 6.57 -46.30 -14.47
N ARG A 471 5.98 -46.48 -15.66
CA ARG A 471 4.52 -46.63 -15.83
C ARG A 471 4.06 -48.04 -15.47
N GLY A 472 3.00 -48.14 -14.68
CA GLY A 472 2.40 -49.44 -14.29
C GLY A 472 3.16 -50.18 -13.18
N LEU A 473 4.20 -49.58 -12.61
CA LEU A 473 4.87 -50.10 -11.42
C LEU A 473 4.05 -49.79 -10.16
N ASP A 474 3.97 -50.76 -9.25
CA ASP A 474 3.35 -50.57 -7.94
C ASP A 474 4.20 -49.64 -7.05
N ASN A 475 3.55 -48.96 -6.11
CA ASN A 475 4.17 -48.01 -5.17
C ASN A 475 5.19 -48.67 -4.21
N GLU A 476 5.19 -50.00 -4.15
CA GLU A 476 6.14 -50.81 -3.39
C GLU A 476 7.32 -51.35 -4.23
N ASN A 477 7.32 -51.11 -5.54
CA ASN A 477 8.35 -51.65 -6.42
C ASN A 477 9.74 -51.04 -6.12
N TYR A 478 10.75 -51.91 -5.97
CA TYR A 478 12.13 -51.52 -5.67
C TYR A 478 12.70 -50.47 -6.64
N THR A 479 12.44 -50.62 -7.94
CA THR A 479 12.93 -49.70 -8.98
C THR A 479 12.32 -48.31 -8.84
N LEU A 480 11.03 -48.25 -8.45
CA LEU A 480 10.33 -47.00 -8.23
C LEU A 480 10.82 -46.33 -6.93
N LYS A 481 11.04 -47.11 -5.85
CA LYS A 481 11.59 -46.62 -4.57
C LYS A 481 12.99 -46.02 -4.73
N GLU A 482 13.89 -46.73 -5.41
CA GLU A 482 15.26 -46.26 -5.68
C GLU A 482 15.28 -44.91 -6.42
N ARG A 483 14.40 -44.72 -7.41
CA ARG A 483 14.35 -43.48 -8.20
C ARG A 483 13.57 -42.34 -7.53
N ALA A 484 12.66 -42.69 -6.63
CA ALA A 484 11.91 -41.75 -5.80
C ALA A 484 12.75 -41.23 -4.63
N LYS A 485 13.75 -42.00 -4.17
CA LYS A 485 14.61 -41.69 -3.03
C LYS A 485 15.28 -40.31 -3.12
N ASN A 486 15.53 -39.71 -1.97
CA ASN A 486 16.20 -38.42 -1.80
C ASN A 486 15.43 -37.23 -2.39
N ARG A 487 14.10 -37.32 -2.51
CA ARG A 487 13.24 -36.25 -3.02
C ARG A 487 12.40 -35.62 -1.93
N TRP A 488 12.33 -34.30 -1.95
CA TRP A 488 11.37 -33.52 -1.17
C TRP A 488 10.06 -33.38 -1.93
N TYR A 489 8.95 -33.36 -1.20
CA TYR A 489 7.61 -33.17 -1.75
C TYR A 489 6.69 -32.45 -0.77
N VAL A 490 5.51 -32.05 -1.26
CA VAL A 490 4.59 -31.18 -0.52
C VAL A 490 3.66 -32.05 0.34
N PRO A 491 3.52 -31.77 1.65
CA PRO A 491 2.65 -32.55 2.51
C PRO A 491 1.18 -32.41 2.10
N ASN A 492 0.41 -33.49 2.28
CA ASN A 492 -1.05 -33.43 2.21
C ASN A 492 -1.62 -32.64 3.40
N PRO A 493 -2.88 -32.15 3.37
CA PRO A 493 -3.42 -31.28 4.42
C PRO A 493 -3.29 -31.83 5.85
N ASN A 494 -3.46 -33.15 6.05
CA ASN A 494 -3.28 -33.77 7.36
C ASN A 494 -1.81 -33.79 7.81
N GLN A 495 -0.89 -34.16 6.92
CA GLN A 495 0.56 -34.20 7.22
C GLN A 495 1.11 -32.79 7.45
N GLN A 496 0.54 -31.81 6.76
CA GLN A 496 0.92 -30.41 6.92
C GLN A 496 0.55 -29.87 8.30
N ALA A 497 -0.59 -30.30 8.86
CA ALA A 497 -1.00 -29.93 10.21
C ALA A 497 0.03 -30.38 11.28
N ASP A 498 0.60 -31.57 11.11
CA ASP A 498 1.59 -32.11 12.05
C ASP A 498 2.93 -31.39 11.95
N LEU A 499 3.39 -31.09 10.73
CA LEU A 499 4.58 -30.29 10.48
C LEU A 499 4.42 -28.86 11.02
N GLU A 500 3.27 -28.22 10.79
CA GLU A 500 2.98 -26.87 11.31
C GLU A 500 3.00 -26.83 12.84
N LYS A 501 2.46 -27.85 13.53
CA LYS A 501 2.53 -27.94 15.01
C LYS A 501 3.95 -28.06 15.52
N LEU A 502 4.80 -28.85 14.86
CA LEU A 502 6.21 -29.00 15.23
C LEU A 502 6.97 -27.70 14.98
N ARG A 503 6.75 -27.07 13.83
CA ARG A 503 7.34 -25.77 13.48
C ARG A 503 6.91 -24.68 14.44
N GLU A 504 5.62 -24.57 14.76
CA GLU A 504 5.09 -23.59 15.70
C GLU A 504 5.72 -23.75 17.10
N LYS A 505 5.89 -24.98 17.58
CA LYS A 505 6.61 -25.24 18.84
C LYS A 505 8.07 -24.80 18.79
N SER A 506 8.75 -25.00 17.66
CA SER A 506 10.14 -24.54 17.47
C SER A 506 10.22 -23.01 17.48
N LEU A 507 9.36 -22.35 16.70
CA LEU A 507 9.28 -20.89 16.62
C LEU A 507 8.95 -20.25 17.97
N LEU A 508 8.07 -20.87 18.77
CA LEU A 508 7.77 -20.39 20.12
C LEU A 508 8.96 -20.53 21.09
N ARG A 509 9.77 -21.59 20.97
CA ARG A 509 11.00 -21.72 21.76
C ARG A 509 12.00 -20.63 21.41
N GLU A 510 12.16 -20.37 20.12
CA GLU A 510 13.02 -19.31 19.59
C GLU A 510 12.55 -17.92 20.06
N PHE A 511 11.25 -17.65 19.96
CA PHE A 511 10.65 -16.44 20.50
C PHE A 511 10.91 -16.26 22.00
N ASN A 512 10.76 -17.32 22.80
CA ASN A 512 11.02 -17.23 24.24
C ASN A 512 12.50 -16.96 24.55
N ARG A 513 13.45 -17.46 23.74
CA ARG A 513 14.86 -17.08 23.86
C ARG A 513 15.07 -15.59 23.62
N TYR A 514 14.43 -15.02 22.60
CA TYR A 514 14.47 -13.58 22.36
C TYR A 514 13.86 -12.78 23.53
N VAL A 515 12.78 -13.28 24.13
CA VAL A 515 12.17 -12.66 25.33
C VAL A 515 13.14 -12.67 26.51
N GLU A 516 13.83 -13.79 26.76
CA GLU A 516 14.84 -13.89 27.81
C GLU A 516 16.02 -12.95 27.55
N GLU A 517 16.50 -12.87 26.32
CA GLU A 517 17.58 -11.96 25.92
C GLU A 517 17.19 -10.49 26.17
N ILE A 518 15.97 -10.10 25.78
CA ILE A 518 15.42 -8.74 26.01
C ILE A 518 15.27 -8.45 27.51
N ASN A 519 14.84 -9.43 28.30
CA ASN A 519 14.66 -9.22 29.74
C ASN A 519 16.02 -9.06 30.45
N ASN A 520 17.05 -9.75 29.97
CA ASN A 520 18.40 -9.71 30.53
C ASN A 520 19.26 -8.56 29.98
N SER A 521 18.86 -7.93 28.88
CA SER A 521 19.61 -6.87 28.19
C SER A 521 18.74 -5.65 27.88
N LYS A 522 19.19 -4.45 28.24
CA LYS A 522 18.50 -3.20 27.85
C LYS A 522 18.66 -2.85 26.36
N LYS A 523 19.37 -3.64 25.56
CA LYS A 523 19.65 -3.36 24.15
C LYS A 523 18.54 -3.89 23.24
N LYS A 524 18.34 -3.23 22.10
CA LYS A 524 17.43 -3.70 21.04
C LYS A 524 17.97 -4.94 20.36
N LEU A 525 17.09 -5.87 19.98
CA LEU A 525 17.45 -7.00 19.11
C LEU A 525 17.84 -6.49 17.73
N LYS A 526 18.97 -6.95 17.21
CA LYS A 526 19.53 -6.49 15.93
C LYS A 526 19.33 -7.48 14.78
N VAL A 527 19.37 -8.77 15.07
CA VAL A 527 19.20 -9.88 14.13
C VAL A 527 18.28 -10.87 14.81
N PHE A 528 17.23 -11.27 14.10
CA PHE A 528 16.26 -12.25 14.59
C PHE A 528 15.45 -12.80 13.43
N ARG A 529 14.81 -13.95 13.68
CA ARG A 529 13.85 -14.55 12.78
C ARG A 529 12.49 -13.88 12.94
N THR A 530 12.04 -13.15 11.93
CA THR A 530 10.78 -12.36 12.00
C THR A 530 9.57 -13.26 12.21
N GLU A 531 9.57 -14.46 11.64
CA GLU A 531 8.47 -15.42 11.81
C GLU A 531 8.32 -15.90 13.25
N ALA A 532 9.43 -16.04 14.01
CA ALA A 532 9.36 -16.39 15.43
C ALA A 532 8.68 -15.28 16.25
N ILE A 533 8.96 -14.01 15.94
CA ILE A 533 8.27 -12.87 16.56
C ILE A 533 6.78 -12.87 16.20
N ARG A 534 6.43 -13.07 14.92
CA ARG A 534 5.03 -13.13 14.45
C ARG A 534 4.23 -14.22 15.19
N VAL A 535 4.78 -15.42 15.29
CA VAL A 535 4.15 -16.53 16.04
C VAL A 535 4.04 -16.22 17.53
N GLY A 536 5.09 -15.62 18.11
CA GLY A 536 5.08 -15.17 19.50
C GLY A 536 4.01 -14.12 19.80
N PHE A 537 3.85 -13.13 18.92
CA PHE A 537 2.83 -12.07 19.02
C PHE A 537 1.43 -12.65 18.86
N LYS A 538 1.23 -13.54 17.88
CA LYS A 538 -0.03 -14.28 17.71
C LYS A 538 -0.40 -15.04 18.98
N LYS A 539 0.54 -15.78 19.58
CA LYS A 539 0.29 -16.54 20.82
C LYS A 539 -0.01 -15.63 22.00
N ALA A 540 0.77 -14.56 22.18
CA ALA A 540 0.54 -13.58 23.23
C ALA A 540 -0.83 -12.90 23.09
N TRP A 541 -1.28 -12.63 21.85
CA TRP A 541 -2.60 -12.10 21.56
C TRP A 541 -3.71 -13.09 21.95
N THR A 542 -3.59 -14.35 21.55
CA THR A 542 -4.52 -15.42 21.94
C THR A 542 -4.61 -15.58 23.46
N ASP A 543 -3.48 -15.47 24.16
CA ASP A 543 -3.40 -15.56 25.62
C ASP A 543 -3.81 -14.27 26.34
N LYS A 544 -4.24 -13.24 25.59
CA LYS A 544 -4.59 -11.90 26.08
C LYS A 544 -3.47 -11.20 26.85
N ASN A 545 -2.22 -11.58 26.58
CA ASN A 545 -1.03 -10.97 27.16
C ASN A 545 -0.54 -9.79 26.30
N TYR A 546 -1.36 -8.74 26.21
CA TYR A 546 -1.08 -7.56 25.40
C TYR A 546 0.18 -6.83 25.86
N GLN A 547 0.43 -6.79 27.18
CA GLN A 547 1.63 -6.18 27.76
C GLN A 547 2.92 -6.82 27.22
N LYS A 548 2.93 -8.14 27.00
CA LYS A 548 4.08 -8.85 26.42
C LYS A 548 4.33 -8.44 24.97
N ILE A 549 3.29 -8.18 24.19
CA ILE A 549 3.42 -7.70 22.81
C ILE A 549 4.04 -6.30 22.80
N VAL A 550 3.52 -5.39 23.63
CA VAL A 550 4.03 -4.01 23.73
C VAL A 550 5.48 -3.99 24.21
N SER A 551 5.80 -4.72 25.29
CA SER A 551 7.15 -4.71 25.87
C SER A 551 8.23 -5.26 24.94
N ILE A 552 7.90 -6.29 24.15
CA ILE A 552 8.81 -6.83 23.14
C ILE A 552 8.87 -5.89 21.94
N GLY A 553 7.74 -5.35 21.50
CA GLY A 553 7.69 -4.40 20.39
C GLY A 553 8.57 -3.16 20.61
N ASP A 554 8.52 -2.56 21.80
CA ASP A 554 9.37 -1.41 22.17
C ASP A 554 10.88 -1.71 22.10
N ARG A 555 11.24 -3.00 22.19
CA ARG A 555 12.61 -3.51 22.19
C ARG A 555 13.06 -3.97 20.81
N LEU A 556 12.17 -4.02 19.83
CA LEU A 556 12.52 -4.22 18.43
C LEU A 556 12.92 -2.89 17.78
N PRO A 557 13.70 -2.92 16.68
CA PRO A 557 13.89 -1.75 15.84
C PRO A 557 12.54 -1.27 15.30
N GLU A 558 12.21 -0.01 15.56
CA GLU A 558 10.92 0.60 15.19
C GLU A 558 10.63 0.46 13.69
N LYS A 559 11.67 0.60 12.88
CA LYS A 559 11.61 0.39 11.43
C LYS A 559 11.06 -1.00 11.06
N ILE A 560 11.43 -2.06 11.78
CA ILE A 560 10.98 -3.43 11.46
C ILE A 560 9.51 -3.61 11.80
N ILE A 561 9.05 -3.09 12.94
CA ILE A 561 7.62 -3.12 13.28
C ILE A 561 6.82 -2.35 12.23
N GLN A 562 7.30 -1.18 11.82
CA GLN A 562 6.62 -0.37 10.81
C GLN A 562 6.64 -1.00 9.41
N GLU A 563 7.67 -1.76 9.05
CA GLU A 563 7.80 -2.41 7.73
C GLU A 563 7.06 -3.76 7.64
N ASP A 564 6.84 -4.45 8.77
CA ASP A 564 6.12 -5.72 8.84
C ASP A 564 4.64 -5.52 9.20
N ASP A 565 3.76 -5.84 8.26
CA ASP A 565 2.32 -5.66 8.40
C ASP A 565 1.69 -6.43 9.57
N LYS A 566 2.11 -7.69 9.78
CA LYS A 566 1.59 -8.54 10.86
C LYS A 566 2.08 -8.06 12.23
N LEU A 567 3.36 -7.70 12.35
CA LEU A 567 3.90 -7.19 13.60
C LEU A 567 3.29 -5.85 13.97
N LEU A 568 3.17 -4.93 13.01
CA LEU A 568 2.50 -3.64 13.21
C LEU A 568 1.09 -3.87 13.74
N MET A 569 0.28 -4.65 13.01
CA MET A 569 -1.09 -4.97 13.39
C MET A 569 -1.19 -5.48 14.84
N TYR A 570 -0.37 -6.46 15.24
CA TYR A 570 -0.42 -6.99 16.61
C TYR A 570 0.02 -5.96 17.66
N TYR A 571 1.13 -5.25 17.42
CA TYR A 571 1.68 -4.28 18.36
C TYR A 571 0.72 -3.13 18.63
N ASP A 572 0.17 -2.56 17.57
CA ASP A 572 -0.69 -1.40 17.63
C ASP A 572 -2.06 -1.73 18.25
N ASN A 573 -2.65 -2.88 17.89
CA ASN A 573 -3.87 -3.35 18.55
C ASN A 573 -3.63 -3.69 20.03
N ALA A 574 -2.43 -4.15 20.40
CA ALA A 574 -2.07 -4.42 21.78
C ALA A 574 -1.89 -3.12 22.59
N LEU A 575 -1.26 -2.09 22.01
CA LEU A 575 -1.15 -0.76 22.61
C LEU A 575 -2.53 -0.21 22.98
N MET A 576 -3.49 -0.24 22.04
CA MET A 576 -4.86 0.22 22.31
C MET A 576 -5.55 -0.52 23.47
N ARG A 577 -5.19 -1.78 23.71
CA ARG A 577 -5.75 -2.62 24.79
C ARG A 577 -5.08 -2.41 26.13
N VAL A 578 -3.86 -1.89 26.14
CA VAL A 578 -3.09 -1.56 27.36
C VAL A 578 -3.38 -0.12 27.81
N GLU A 579 -3.67 0.78 26.87
CA GLU A 579 -4.05 2.18 27.15
C GLU A 579 -5.52 2.34 27.58
N MET A 580 -6.37 1.33 27.38
CA MET A 580 -7.74 1.21 27.90
C MET A 580 -7.75 0.61 29.30
#